data_AF-A0A8J7AIY7-F1
#
_entry.id   AF-A0A8J7AIY7-F1
#
_cell.length_a   1.000
_cell.length_b   1.000
_cell.length_c   1.000
_cell.angle_alpha   90.00
_cell.angle_beta   90.00
_cell.angle_gamma   90.00
#
_symmetry.space_group_name_H-M   'P 1'
#
loop_
_entity.id
_entity.type
_entity.pdbx_description
1 polymer ?
#
loop_
_entity_poly.entity_id
_entity_poly.type
_entity_poly.pdbx_seq_one_letter_code
_entity_poly.pdbx_strand_id
1 'polypeptide(L)'
;MFSAAQAQSQPAPAYRRSNPQEIAAQIYQQLPELPLENDYLSRDGTALPEDTLVSRLIRYHLYIQNRPPHFRFDWKLTMADYLGAFEQIRPERYPSSQTLRTNALEGDRAAIAALSREQRNQLVFALFQAFTAI
;
A
#
# COMPACT_ATOMS: atom_id res chain seq x y z
N MET A 1 -8.08 -54.14 -14.67
CA MET A 1 -8.92 -52.94 -14.47
C MET A 1 -8.27 -52.09 -13.39
N PHE A 2 -7.55 -51.01 -13.76
CA PHE A 2 -6.97 -50.07 -12.80
C PHE A 2 -7.78 -48.78 -12.87
N SER A 3 -8.43 -48.42 -11.77
CA SER A 3 -9.21 -47.19 -11.64
C SER A 3 -8.25 -46.04 -11.38
N ALA A 4 -8.21 -45.05 -12.27
CA ALA A 4 -7.42 -43.84 -12.08
C ALA A 4 -8.15 -42.94 -11.08
N ALA A 5 -7.58 -42.79 -9.88
CA ALA A 5 -8.03 -41.81 -8.92
C ALA A 5 -7.80 -40.41 -9.51
N GLN A 6 -8.89 -39.68 -9.77
CA GLN A 6 -8.84 -38.30 -10.21
C GLN A 6 -8.30 -37.45 -9.06
N ALA A 7 -7.10 -36.89 -9.23
CA ALA A 7 -6.55 -35.88 -8.34
C ALA A 7 -7.44 -34.63 -8.43
N GLN A 8 -8.24 -34.39 -7.40
CA GLN A 8 -8.99 -33.15 -7.26
C GLN A 8 -7.99 -32.03 -6.99
N SER A 9 -7.82 -31.14 -7.96
CA SER A 9 -7.09 -29.89 -7.78
C SER A 9 -7.83 -29.04 -6.75
N GLN A 10 -7.25 -28.91 -5.56
CA GLN A 10 -7.73 -27.93 -4.59
C GLN A 10 -7.61 -26.53 -5.23
N PRO A 11 -8.68 -25.72 -5.23
CA PRO A 11 -8.58 -24.35 -5.72
C PRO A 11 -7.56 -23.62 -4.85
N ALA A 12 -6.63 -22.90 -5.48
CA ALA A 12 -5.75 -21.97 -4.78
C ALA A 12 -6.63 -21.04 -3.91
N PRO A 13 -6.20 -20.70 -2.68
CA PRO A 13 -6.99 -19.81 -1.83
C PRO A 13 -7.34 -18.55 -2.63
N ALA A 14 -8.63 -18.26 -2.73
CA ALA A 14 -9.11 -17.04 -3.34
C ALA A 14 -8.66 -15.90 -2.44
N TYR A 15 -7.50 -15.30 -2.74
CA TYR A 15 -7.09 -14.05 -2.11
C TYR A 15 -8.21 -13.05 -2.38
N ARG A 16 -8.98 -12.71 -1.34
CA ARG A 16 -9.96 -11.62 -1.40
C ARG A 16 -9.20 -10.43 -1.95
N ARG A 17 -9.59 -9.90 -3.12
CA ARG A 17 -8.93 -8.72 -3.72
C ARG A 17 -8.93 -7.63 -2.65
N SER A 18 -7.79 -7.41 -2.03
CA SER A 18 -7.59 -6.42 -0.99
C SER A 18 -7.74 -5.05 -1.65
N ASN A 19 -8.84 -4.36 -1.38
CA ASN A 19 -9.08 -3.01 -1.87
C ASN A 19 -8.18 -2.03 -1.07
N PRO A 20 -7.15 -1.41 -1.68
CA PRO A 20 -6.22 -0.54 -0.96
C PRO A 20 -6.91 0.61 -0.23
N GLN A 21 -8.01 1.14 -0.77
CA GLN A 21 -8.77 2.25 -0.19
C GLN A 21 -9.49 1.81 1.09
N GLU A 22 -10.17 0.66 1.07
CA GLU A 22 -10.86 0.12 2.24
C GLU A 22 -9.88 -0.21 3.37
N ILE A 23 -8.72 -0.76 3.02
CA ILE A 23 -7.67 -1.06 4.00
C ILE A 23 -7.07 0.23 4.56
N ALA A 24 -6.80 1.22 3.71
CA ALA A 24 -6.32 2.51 4.17
C ALA A 24 -7.29 3.17 5.16
N ALA A 25 -8.60 3.14 4.87
CA ALA A 25 -9.62 3.66 5.77
C ALA A 25 -9.59 2.99 7.16
N GLN A 26 -9.42 1.66 7.22
CA GLN A 26 -9.26 0.92 8.48
C GLN A 26 -7.99 1.33 9.23
N ILE A 27 -6.88 1.57 8.53
CA ILE A 27 -5.63 2.01 9.14
C ILE A 27 -5.78 3.43 9.70
N TYR A 28 -6.42 4.36 8.99
CA TYR A 28 -6.67 5.70 9.51
C TYR A 28 -7.63 5.72 10.71
N GLN A 29 -8.53 4.74 10.85
CA GLN A 29 -9.31 4.59 12.07
C GLN A 29 -8.45 4.18 13.28
N GLN A 30 -7.37 3.41 13.05
CA GLN A 30 -6.44 2.97 14.09
C GLN A 30 -5.38 4.02 14.41
N LEU A 31 -4.97 4.80 13.41
CA LEU A 31 -3.90 5.80 13.46
C LEU A 31 -4.42 7.15 12.89
N PRO A 32 -5.36 7.82 13.58
CA PRO A 32 -6.03 9.02 13.08
C PRO A 32 -5.12 10.24 12.92
N GLU A 33 -3.94 10.22 13.55
CA GLU A 33 -2.93 11.27 13.45
C GLU A 33 -2.08 11.22 12.18
N LEU A 34 -2.19 10.15 11.38
CA LEU A 34 -1.45 10.05 10.12
C LEU A 34 -1.95 11.10 9.12
N PRO A 35 -1.04 11.76 8.37
CA PRO A 35 -1.44 12.66 7.30
C PRO A 35 -2.18 11.89 6.20
N LEU A 36 -3.26 12.48 5.69
CA LEU A 36 -4.06 11.88 4.62
C LEU A 36 -3.40 12.04 3.25
N GLU A 37 -2.73 13.17 2.98
CA GLU A 37 -2.16 13.53 1.67
C GLU A 37 -3.16 13.31 0.51
N ASN A 38 -4.41 13.76 0.64
CA ASN A 38 -5.48 13.50 -0.33
C ASN A 38 -6.07 14.77 -0.98
N ASP A 39 -5.38 15.90 -0.88
CA ASP A 39 -5.78 17.17 -1.50
C ASP A 39 -5.44 17.25 -3.01
N TYR A 40 -5.00 16.13 -3.61
CA TYR A 40 -4.65 16.05 -5.01
C TYR A 40 -5.89 15.98 -5.90
N LEU A 41 -5.84 16.69 -7.01
CA LEU A 41 -6.88 16.66 -8.05
C LEU A 41 -6.48 15.72 -9.17
N SER A 42 -7.47 15.02 -9.71
CA SER A 42 -7.35 14.27 -10.96
C SER A 42 -7.11 15.21 -12.16
N ARG A 43 -6.71 14.67 -13.30
CA ARG A 43 -6.45 15.44 -14.54
C ARG A 43 -7.63 16.32 -14.96
N ASP A 44 -8.86 15.84 -14.82
CA ASP A 44 -10.11 16.58 -15.07
C ASP A 44 -10.49 17.57 -13.96
N GLY A 45 -9.81 17.55 -12.81
CA GLY A 45 -10.01 18.49 -11.71
C GLY A 45 -10.94 17.98 -10.61
N THR A 46 -11.26 16.69 -10.64
CA THR A 46 -12.09 16.02 -9.65
C THR A 46 -11.25 15.69 -8.41
N ALA A 47 -11.81 15.91 -7.22
CA ALA A 47 -11.18 15.52 -5.97
C ALA A 47 -11.24 13.99 -5.80
N LEU A 48 -10.16 13.38 -5.31
CA LEU A 48 -10.06 11.93 -5.07
C LEU A 48 -9.79 11.66 -3.58
N PRO A 49 -10.80 11.78 -2.70
CA PRO A 49 -10.61 11.71 -1.25
C PRO A 49 -10.05 10.38 -0.76
N GLU A 50 -10.31 9.29 -1.49
CA GLU A 50 -9.80 7.95 -1.20
C GLU A 50 -8.38 7.71 -1.70
N ASP A 51 -7.80 8.62 -2.48
CA ASP A 51 -6.40 8.58 -2.91
C ASP A 51 -5.52 9.22 -1.83
N THR A 52 -5.39 8.51 -0.72
CA THR A 52 -4.59 8.91 0.46
C THR A 52 -3.16 8.39 0.39
N LEU A 53 -2.28 8.94 1.25
CA LEU A 53 -0.92 8.44 1.50
C LEU A 53 -0.90 6.93 1.71
N VAL A 54 -1.71 6.41 2.64
CA VAL A 54 -1.71 4.98 2.96
C VAL A 54 -2.24 4.15 1.79
N SER A 55 -3.26 4.62 1.06
CA SER A 55 -3.77 3.90 -0.11
C SER A 55 -2.71 3.78 -1.21
N ARG A 56 -1.94 4.86 -1.46
CA ARG A 56 -0.83 4.86 -2.42
C ARG A 56 0.32 3.99 -1.93
N LEU A 57 0.68 4.03 -0.65
CA LEU A 57 1.70 3.16 -0.07
C LEU A 57 1.36 1.68 -0.26
N ILE A 58 0.11 1.28 -0.01
CA ILE A 58 -0.37 -0.09 -0.25
C ILE A 58 -0.28 -0.45 -1.73
N ARG A 59 -0.76 0.41 -2.64
CA ARG A 59 -0.64 0.16 -4.10
C ARG A 59 0.81 0.06 -4.56
N TYR A 60 1.70 0.90 -4.02
CA TYR A 60 3.12 0.86 -4.32
C TYR A 60 3.72 -0.49 -3.92
N HIS A 61 3.47 -0.92 -2.67
CA HIS A 61 3.94 -2.19 -2.16
C HIS A 61 3.45 -3.39 -2.99
N LEU A 62 2.14 -3.45 -3.24
CA LEU A 62 1.50 -4.60 -3.88
C LEU A 62 1.75 -4.66 -5.40
N TYR A 63 1.65 -3.52 -6.09
CA TYR A 63 1.53 -3.51 -7.56
C TYR A 63 2.74 -2.95 -8.27
N ILE A 64 3.52 -2.07 -7.61
CA ILE A 64 4.74 -1.52 -8.20
C ILE A 64 5.94 -2.38 -7.82
N GLN A 65 6.07 -2.69 -6.53
CA GLN A 65 7.17 -3.49 -6.02
C GLN A 65 6.87 -4.99 -5.96
N ASN A 66 5.61 -5.40 -6.11
CA ASN A 66 5.17 -6.80 -6.04
C ASN A 66 5.66 -7.50 -4.75
N ARG A 67 5.70 -6.76 -3.63
CA ARG A 67 6.12 -7.30 -2.34
C ARG A 67 4.98 -8.10 -1.69
N PRO A 68 5.27 -9.24 -1.04
CA PRO A 68 4.25 -10.01 -0.34
C PRO A 68 3.78 -9.27 0.93
N PRO A 69 2.47 -8.98 1.08
CA PRO A 69 1.99 -8.15 2.18
C PRO A 69 1.91 -8.86 3.53
N HIS A 70 2.06 -10.19 3.55
CA HIS A 70 2.01 -11.01 4.75
C HIS A 70 3.36 -11.06 5.49
N PHE A 71 4.39 -10.35 5.02
CA PHE A 71 5.67 -10.24 5.71
C PHE A 71 5.90 -8.82 6.21
N ARG A 72 6.04 -8.68 7.53
CA ARG A 72 6.39 -7.39 8.15
C ARG A 72 7.69 -6.81 7.62
N PHE A 73 8.64 -7.64 7.23
CA PHE A 73 9.93 -7.18 6.69
C PHE A 73 9.76 -6.45 5.36
N ASP A 74 8.92 -6.95 4.46
CA ASP A 74 8.63 -6.30 3.18
C ASP A 74 8.01 -4.91 3.34
N TRP A 75 7.13 -4.71 4.34
CA TRP A 75 6.62 -3.38 4.68
C TRP A 75 7.72 -2.44 5.18
N LYS A 76 8.72 -2.95 5.91
CA LYS A 76 9.89 -2.16 6.30
C LYS A 76 10.75 -1.78 5.10
N LEU A 77 10.90 -2.66 4.11
CA LEU A 77 11.58 -2.32 2.86
C LEU A 77 10.84 -1.21 2.11
N THR A 78 9.51 -1.29 2.00
CA THR A 78 8.70 -0.19 1.46
C THR A 78 8.92 1.11 2.21
N MET A 79 8.96 1.09 3.56
CA MET A 79 9.27 2.28 4.33
C MET A 79 10.66 2.84 4.02
N ALA A 80 11.65 1.97 3.82
CA ALA A 80 13.00 2.35 3.42
C ALA A 80 13.03 2.98 2.02
N ASP A 81 12.22 2.51 1.08
CA ASP A 81 12.07 3.09 -0.27
C ASP A 81 11.60 4.56 -0.17
N TYR A 82 10.57 4.84 0.63
CA TYR A 82 10.05 6.21 0.84
C TYR A 82 11.10 7.13 1.48
N LEU A 83 11.89 6.58 2.41
CA LEU A 83 12.98 7.30 3.07
C LEU A 83 14.25 7.43 2.20
N GLY A 84 14.26 6.84 0.99
CA GLY A 84 15.43 6.86 0.10
C GLY A 84 16.60 6.02 0.58
N ALA A 85 16.35 5.03 1.43
CA ALA A 85 17.36 4.18 2.07
C ALA A 85 17.50 2.78 1.45
N PHE A 86 16.63 2.39 0.51
CA PHE A 86 16.69 1.10 -0.19
C PHE A 86 16.55 1.25 -1.71
N GLU A 87 15.34 1.26 -2.26
CA GLU A 87 15.14 1.46 -3.69
C GLU A 87 14.73 2.90 -4.03
N GLN A 88 15.16 3.36 -5.21
CA GLN A 88 14.72 4.63 -5.75
C GLN A 88 13.30 4.50 -6.32
N ILE A 89 12.35 5.27 -5.78
CA ILE A 89 11.00 5.35 -6.32
C ILE A 89 11.02 6.18 -7.61
N ARG A 90 10.55 5.58 -8.70
CA ARG A 90 10.42 6.25 -10.01
C ARG A 90 9.10 7.03 -10.08
N PRO A 91 9.11 8.37 -10.21
CA PRO A 91 7.89 9.17 -10.23
C PRO A 91 6.87 8.70 -11.27
N GLU A 92 7.31 8.35 -12.48
CA GLU A 92 6.46 7.91 -13.58
C GLU A 92 5.68 6.62 -13.28
N ARG A 93 6.19 5.79 -12.38
CA ARG A 93 5.55 4.53 -11.93
C ARG A 93 4.86 4.65 -10.58
N TYR A 94 4.95 5.81 -9.93
CA TYR A 94 4.34 6.00 -8.63
C TYR A 94 2.81 5.87 -8.72
N PRO A 95 2.13 5.32 -7.71
CA PRO A 95 0.68 5.24 -7.71
C PRO A 95 0.03 6.59 -8.01
N SER A 96 -1.00 6.52 -8.86
CA SER A 96 -1.77 7.68 -9.31
C SER A 96 -0.99 8.70 -10.17
N SER A 97 0.24 8.40 -10.61
CA SER A 97 1.02 9.29 -11.51
C SER A 97 0.32 9.62 -12.83
N GLN A 98 -0.54 8.71 -13.30
CA GLN A 98 -1.29 8.88 -14.55
C GLN A 98 -2.66 9.52 -14.33
N THR A 99 -3.21 9.50 -13.11
CA THR A 99 -4.56 10.00 -12.82
C THR A 99 -4.55 11.39 -12.19
N LEU A 100 -3.54 11.71 -11.37
CA LEU A 100 -3.39 13.02 -10.74
C LEU A 100 -2.76 14.05 -11.68
N ARG A 101 -3.10 15.33 -11.45
CA ARG A 101 -2.42 16.47 -12.11
C ARG A 101 -0.98 16.62 -11.64
N THR A 102 -0.78 16.46 -10.34
CA THR A 102 0.52 16.53 -9.69
C THR A 102 0.86 15.16 -9.11
N ASN A 103 2.09 14.71 -9.33
CA ASN A 103 2.56 13.47 -8.75
C ASN A 103 2.70 13.62 -7.22
N ALA A 104 2.06 12.74 -6.46
CA ALA A 104 2.03 12.80 -5.00
C ALA A 104 3.32 12.34 -4.32
N LEU A 105 4.28 11.74 -5.05
CA LEU A 105 5.47 11.12 -4.48
C LEU A 105 6.25 12.02 -3.51
N GLU A 106 6.56 13.25 -3.91
CA GLU A 106 7.37 14.14 -3.06
C GLU A 106 6.64 14.53 -1.77
N GLY A 107 5.33 14.79 -1.84
CA GLY A 107 4.50 15.05 -0.66
C GLY A 107 4.45 13.83 0.26
N ASP A 108 4.21 12.65 -0.31
CA ASP A 108 4.15 11.41 0.46
C ASP A 108 5.49 11.07 1.13
N ARG A 109 6.62 11.30 0.45
CA ARG A 109 7.95 11.12 1.06
C ARG A 109 8.19 12.10 2.20
N ALA A 110 7.80 13.36 2.03
CA ALA A 110 7.91 14.36 3.09
C ALA A 110 7.05 13.98 4.31
N ALA A 111 5.81 13.54 4.09
CA ALA A 111 4.91 13.06 5.13
C ALA A 111 5.51 11.87 5.89
N ILE A 112 6.01 10.86 5.18
CA ILE A 112 6.66 9.68 5.79
C ILE A 112 7.97 10.05 6.51
N ALA A 113 8.74 11.01 5.99
CA ALA A 113 9.96 11.47 6.63
C ALA A 113 9.68 12.26 7.93
N ALA A 114 8.56 12.98 7.99
CA ALA A 114 8.13 13.74 9.17
C ALA A 114 7.63 12.83 10.31
N LEU A 115 7.19 11.60 10.01
CA LEU A 115 6.81 10.64 11.04
C LEU A 115 8.00 10.26 11.92
N SER A 116 7.75 10.19 13.24
CA SER A 116 8.72 9.63 14.17
C SER A 116 9.00 8.16 13.87
N ARG A 117 10.11 7.63 14.40
CA ARG A 117 10.44 6.21 14.30
C ARG A 117 9.31 5.32 14.84
N GLU A 118 8.65 5.75 15.92
CA GLU A 118 7.55 4.99 16.52
C GLU A 118 6.31 4.98 15.63
N GLN A 119 5.89 6.13 15.11
CA GLN A 119 4.76 6.22 14.17
C GLN A 119 4.99 5.38 12.91
N ARG A 120 6.21 5.38 12.36
CA ARG A 120 6.55 4.50 11.22
C ARG A 120 6.45 3.02 11.59
N ASN A 121 6.86 2.62 12.80
CA ASN A 121 6.72 1.25 13.26
C ASN A 121 5.27 0.84 13.46
N GLN A 122 4.43 1.75 13.98
CA GLN A 122 2.99 1.56 14.16
C GLN A 122 2.29 1.40 12.80
N LEU A 123 2.60 2.27 11.83
CA LEU A 123 2.08 2.16 10.47
C LEU A 123 2.48 0.82 9.82
N VAL A 124 3.75 0.42 9.90
CA VAL A 124 4.22 -0.88 9.40
C VAL A 124 3.48 -2.05 10.08
N PHE A 125 3.21 -1.95 11.37
CA PHE A 125 2.49 -2.98 12.11
C PHE A 125 1.01 -3.05 11.69
N ALA A 126 0.33 -1.92 11.54
CA ALA A 126 -1.05 -1.84 11.08
C ALA A 126 -1.19 -2.40 9.65
N LEU A 127 -0.28 -2.04 8.75
CA LEU A 127 -0.20 -2.59 7.38
C LEU A 127 -0.03 -4.11 7.40
N PHE A 128 0.90 -4.63 8.20
CA PHE A 128 1.07 -6.08 8.33
C PHE A 128 -0.21 -6.77 8.83
N GLN A 129 -0.80 -6.27 9.91
CA GLN A 129 -2.00 -6.87 10.52
C GLN A 129 -3.20 -6.88 9.56
N ALA A 130 -3.37 -5.84 8.74
CA ALA A 130 -4.45 -5.76 7.77
C ALA A 130 -4.43 -6.89 6.71
N PHE A 131 -3.27 -7.53 6.50
CA PHE A 131 -3.10 -8.61 5.52
C PHE A 131 -2.84 -9.98 6.15
N THR A 132 -2.70 -10.07 7.47
CA THR A 132 -2.49 -11.36 8.19
C THR A 132 -3.59 -11.71 9.17
N ALA A 133 -4.50 -10.80 9.51
CA ALA A 133 -5.63 -11.04 10.40
C ALA A 133 -6.83 -11.75 9.73
N ILE A 134 -6.63 -12.39 8.56
CA ILE A 134 -7.65 -13.08 7.77
C ILE A 134 -7.43 -14.59 7.82
#